data_AF-A0A7V0UEN5-F1
#
_entry.id   AF-A0A7V0UEN5-F1
#
_cell.length_a   1.000
_cell.length_b   1.000
_cell.length_c   1.000
_cell.angle_alpha   90.00
_cell.angle_beta   90.00
_cell.angle_gamma   90.00
#
_symmetry.space_group_name_H-M   'P 1'
#
loop_
_entity.id
_entity.type
_entity.pdbx_description
1 polymer ?
#
loop_
_entity_poly.entity_id
_entity_poly.type
_entity_poly.pdbx_seq_one_letter_code
_entity_poly.pdbx_strand_id
1 'polypeptide(L)' 'MTNALRRFQDLLKSEFRQLKIREILPSKPSVLPGVSAQADDTLKKLKIETIVDLGMSNVFATARAINDLC' A
#
# COMPACT_ATOMS: atom_id res chain seq x y z
N MET A 1 21.25 10.95 -3.66
CA MET A 1 19.85 10.49 -3.69
C MET A 1 19.24 10.71 -2.32
N THR A 2 18.15 11.46 -2.25
CA THR A 2 17.46 11.86 -1.01
C THR A 2 16.99 10.63 -0.21
N ASN A 3 17.24 10.63 1.10
CA ASN A 3 16.94 9.52 2.04
C ASN A 3 15.52 8.92 1.92
N ALA A 4 14.54 9.71 1.49
CA ALA A 4 13.15 9.28 1.30
C ALA A 4 12.97 8.23 0.19
N LEU A 5 13.77 8.31 -0.88
CA LEU A 5 13.65 7.42 -2.04
C LEU A 5 14.20 6.01 -1.73
N ARG A 6 15.26 5.93 -0.92
CA ARG A 6 15.79 4.65 -0.43
C ARG A 6 14.77 3.96 0.50
N ARG A 7 14.16 4.74 1.40
CA ARG A 7 13.09 4.24 2.29
C ARG A 7 11.91 3.67 1.52
N PHE A 8 11.55 4.23 0.36
CA PHE A 8 10.44 3.72 -0.43
C PHE A 8 10.67 2.29 -0.95
N GLN A 9 11.86 1.99 -1.50
CA GLN A 9 12.16 0.66 -2.04
C GLN A 9 12.14 -0.42 -0.94
N ASP A 10 12.53 -0.06 0.28
CA ASP A 10 12.51 -0.96 1.43
C ASP A 10 11.07 -1.36 1.85
N LEU A 11 10.06 -0.58 1.45
CA LEU A 11 8.64 -0.86 1.71
C LEU A 11 8.03 -1.86 0.72
N LEU A 12 8.78 -2.29 -0.30
CA LEU A 12 8.27 -3.18 -1.35
C LEU A 12 8.80 -4.61 -1.17
N LYS A 13 8.03 -5.59 -1.64
CA LYS A 13 8.54 -6.95 -1.79
C LYS A 13 9.75 -6.95 -2.71
N SER A 14 10.67 -7.89 -2.47
CA SER A 14 11.99 -7.97 -3.13
C SER A 14 11.93 -7.84 -4.65
N GLU A 15 10.96 -8.51 -5.26
CA GLU A 15 10.73 -8.60 -6.70
C GLU A 15 10.23 -7.30 -7.35
N PHE A 16 9.88 -6.29 -6.56
CA PHE A 16 9.43 -4.98 -7.04
C PHE A 16 10.42 -3.84 -6.75
N ARG A 17 11.50 -4.09 -6.00
CA ARG A 17 12.42 -3.03 -5.53
C ARG A 17 13.17 -2.30 -6.65
N GLN A 18 13.34 -2.95 -7.79
CA GLN A 18 13.99 -2.37 -8.98
C GLN A 18 13.09 -1.41 -9.77
N LEU A 19 11.77 -1.43 -9.53
CA LEU A 19 10.83 -0.58 -10.24
C LEU A 19 10.91 0.87 -9.74
N LYS A 20 10.68 1.83 -10.63
CA LYS A 20 10.61 3.24 -10.27
C LYS A 20 9.29 3.52 -9.55
N ILE A 21 9.28 4.54 -8.70
CA ILE A 21 8.08 4.98 -7.96
C ILE A 21 6.86 5.08 -8.89
N ARG A 22 7.01 5.75 -10.05
CA ARG A 22 5.92 5.93 -11.04
C ARG A 22 5.33 4.61 -11.57
N GLU A 23 6.08 3.52 -11.53
CA GLU A 23 5.65 2.19 -11.97
C GLU A 23 4.93 1.46 -10.82
N ILE A 24 5.33 1.73 -9.56
CA ILE A 24 4.73 1.13 -8.36
C ILE A 24 3.41 1.79 -7.97
N LEU A 25 3.30 3.12 -8.09
CA LEU A 25 2.10 3.86 -7.69
C LEU A 25 0.78 3.30 -8.28
N PRO A 26 0.69 2.94 -9.58
CA PRO A 26 -0.52 2.34 -10.15
C PRO A 26 -0.61 0.82 -9.93
N SER A 27 0.39 0.19 -9.28
CA SER A 27 0.37 -1.25 -9.02
C SER A 27 -0.60 -1.60 -7.89
N LYS A 28 -1.01 -2.88 -7.84
CA LYS A 28 -1.90 -3.40 -6.79
C LYS A 28 -1.22 -3.38 -5.40
N PRO A 29 -1.99 -3.29 -4.30
CA PRO A 29 -1.47 -3.35 -2.94
C PRO A 29 -0.56 -4.55 -2.62
N SER A 30 -0.75 -5.69 -3.29
CA SER A 30 0.10 -6.89 -3.13
C SER A 30 1.57 -6.72 -3.50
N VAL A 31 2.00 -5.57 -4.02
CA VAL A 31 3.45 -5.24 -4.11
C VAL A 31 4.08 -4.96 -2.74
N LEU A 32 3.26 -4.69 -1.72
CA LEU A 32 3.70 -4.47 -0.34
C LEU A 32 3.87 -5.80 0.42
N PRO A 33 4.91 -5.93 1.26
CA PRO A 33 5.07 -7.07 2.16
C PRO A 33 3.83 -7.29 3.03
N GLY A 34 3.46 -8.55 3.24
CA GLY A 34 2.29 -8.92 4.05
C GLY A 34 0.94 -8.80 3.34
N VAL A 35 0.88 -8.20 2.14
CA VAL A 35 -0.34 -8.13 1.33
C VAL A 35 -0.34 -9.26 0.30
N SER A 36 -1.29 -10.18 0.41
CA SER A 36 -1.47 -11.29 -0.53
C SER A 36 -2.32 -10.88 -1.73
N ALA A 37 -2.32 -11.70 -2.79
CA ALA A 37 -3.21 -11.48 -3.94
C ALA A 37 -4.70 -11.54 -3.53
N GLN A 38 -5.05 -12.41 -2.57
CA GLN A 38 -6.41 -12.48 -2.03
C GLN A 38 -6.79 -11.22 -1.23
N ALA A 39 -5.81 -10.55 -0.62
CA ALA A 39 -6.04 -9.27 0.04
C ALA A 39 -6.37 -8.16 -0.98
N ASP A 40 -5.78 -8.18 -2.18
CA ASP A 40 -6.16 -7.25 -3.25
C ASP A 40 -7.65 -7.36 -3.60
N ASP A 41 -8.17 -8.59 -3.69
CA ASP A 41 -9.59 -8.83 -3.99
C ASP A 41 -10.52 -8.28 -2.91
N THR A 42 -10.07 -8.29 -1.66
CA THR A 42 -10.82 -7.71 -0.53
C THR A 42 -10.72 -6.18 -0.54
N LEU A 43 -9.54 -5.63 -0.77
CA LEU A 43 -9.32 -4.18 -0.86
C LEU A 43 -10.10 -3.56 -2.03
N LYS A 44 -10.22 -4.27 -3.15
CA LYS A 44 -11.04 -3.84 -4.29
C LYS A 44 -12.51 -3.62 -3.91
N LYS A 45 -13.06 -4.41 -2.98
CA LYS A 45 -14.44 -4.21 -2.47
C LYS A 45 -14.58 -2.88 -1.72
N LEU A 46 -13.49 -2.39 -1.14
CA LEU A 46 -13.39 -1.07 -0.49
C LEU A 46 -12.98 0.04 -1.46
N LYS A 47 -13.00 -0.21 -2.78
CA LYS A 47 -12.55 0.72 -3.84
C LYS A 47 -11.06 1.11 -3.74
N ILE A 48 -10.24 0.23 -3.17
CA ILE A 48 -8.78 0.37 -3.11
C ILE A 48 -8.18 -0.61 -4.12
N GLU A 49 -7.75 -0.12 -5.28
CA GLU A 49 -7.21 -0.98 -6.35
C GLU A 49 -5.71 -0.79 -6.58
N THR A 50 -5.16 0.37 -6.17
CA THR A 50 -3.75 0.72 -6.33
C THR A 50 -3.07 1.10 -5.02
N ILE A 51 -1.73 1.17 -5.03
CA ILE A 51 -0.94 1.71 -3.91
C ILE A 51 -1.32 3.16 -3.59
N VAL A 52 -1.62 3.97 -4.61
CA VAL A 52 -2.08 5.35 -4.39
C VAL A 52 -3.43 5.36 -3.68
N ASP A 53 -4.39 4.55 -4.12
CA ASP A 53 -5.70 4.48 -3.47
C ASP A 53 -5.57 4.07 -2.00
N LEU A 54 -4.69 3.11 -1.72
CA LEU A 54 -4.43 2.64 -0.36
C LEU A 54 -3.85 3.76 0.51
N GLY A 55 -2.87 4.49 0.00
CA GLY A 55 -2.24 5.62 0.72
C GLY A 55 -3.17 6.82 0.93
N MET A 56 -4.18 6.98 0.07
CA MET A 56 -5.19 8.05 0.18
C MET A 56 -6.43 7.63 0.97
N SER A 57 -6.57 6.35 1.32
CA SER A 57 -7.74 5.83 2.01
C SER A 57 -7.71 6.12 3.51
N ASN A 58 -8.77 6.75 4.02
CA ASN A 58 -8.94 6.99 5.45
C ASN A 58 -9.51 5.77 6.20
N VAL A 59 -9.87 4.67 5.51
CA VAL A 59 -10.61 3.56 6.13
C VAL A 59 -9.88 2.98 7.35
N PHE A 60 -8.56 2.81 7.26
CA PHE A 60 -7.76 2.25 8.35
C PHE A 60 -7.53 3.25 9.49
N ALA A 61 -7.35 4.53 9.16
CA ALA A 61 -7.25 5.58 10.16
C ALA A 61 -8.55 5.73 10.95
N THR A 62 -9.69 5.71 10.26
CA THR A 62 -11.02 5.73 10.89
C THR A 62 -11.25 4.49 11.74
N ALA A 63 -10.92 3.29 11.25
CA ALA A 63 -11.06 2.06 12.03
C ALA A 63 -10.22 2.07 13.32
N ARG A 64 -8.98 2.58 13.26
CA ARG A 64 -8.12 2.78 14.44
C ARG A 64 -8.75 3.75 15.43
N ALA A 65 -9.23 4.90 14.94
CA ALA A 65 -9.89 5.90 15.78
C ALA A 65 -11.14 5.35 16.48
N ILE A 66 -11.97 4.54 15.80
CA ILE A 66 -13.12 3.87 16.40
C ILE A 66 -12.69 2.89 17.49
N ASN A 67 -11.65 2.09 17.24
CA ASN A 67 -11.14 1.15 18.23
C ASN A 67 -10.63 1.85 19.50
N ASP A 68 -10.04 3.04 19.36
CA ASP A 68 -9.50 3.78 20.50
C ASP A 68 -10.59 4.45 21.37
N LEU A 69 -11.86 4.42 20.93
CA LEU A 69 -13.02 4.87 21.69
C LEU A 69 -13.69 3.73 22.51
N CYS A 70 -13.28 2.49 22.30
CA CYS A 70 -13.78 1.30 22.99
C CYS A 70 -12.83 0.88 24.13
#